data_AF-A0A849E7J5-F1
#
_entry.id   AF-A0A849E7J5-F1
#
_cell.length_a   1.000
_cell.length_b   1.000
_cell.length_c   1.000
_cell.angle_alpha   90.00
_cell.angle_beta   90.00
_cell.angle_gamma   90.00
#
_symmetry.space_group_name_H-M   'P 1'
#
loop_
_entity.id
_entity.type
_entity.pdbx_description
1 polymer ?
#
loop_
_entity_poly.entity_id
_entity_poly.type
_entity_poly.pdbx_seq_one_letter_code
_entity_poly.pdbx_strand_id
1 'polypeptide(L)'
;MNDMSVSKCPVMSGPNAQKATGSTANQHWWPNQLNLKILHQNSEMIDPMGKAFNYAEEFKSLDLAAVKQDIVALMTDSQEWWPADYGHYGPFFIRMAWHSAGTYRIHDGRGGAASGTMRFAPLNSWPDNVNLDKARRLLWPVKQKYGRKLSWADLIVLTGNCALESMGLETFGFAGGREDVFEPEEDIYWGPETEWLGDERYKGDRELDNPLGAVQMGLIYVNPEGPNGNPS
;
A
#
# COMPACT_ATOMS: atom_id res chain seq x y z
N MET A 1 9.00 17.46 -28.57
CA MET A 1 7.98 18.35 -28.01
C MET A 1 7.27 17.56 -26.92
N ASN A 2 7.66 17.72 -25.66
CA ASN A 2 7.00 17.03 -24.55
C ASN A 2 5.65 17.72 -24.30
N ASP A 3 4.58 17.00 -24.54
CA ASP A 3 3.24 17.44 -24.19
C ASP A 3 3.11 17.42 -22.66
N MET A 4 3.20 18.58 -22.02
CA MET A 4 3.03 18.77 -20.56
C MET A 4 1.56 18.59 -20.10
N SER A 5 0.76 17.81 -20.84
CA SER A 5 -0.66 17.59 -20.59
C SER A 5 -0.93 16.49 -19.54
N VAL A 6 0.02 15.58 -19.33
CA VAL A 6 -0.20 14.31 -18.59
C VAL A 6 -0.56 14.49 -17.10
N SER A 7 -0.21 15.61 -16.47
CA SER A 7 -0.41 15.83 -15.02
C SER A 7 -1.41 16.95 -14.66
N LYS A 8 -2.15 17.50 -15.63
CA LYS A 8 -3.09 18.60 -15.36
C LYS A 8 -4.52 18.08 -15.31
N CYS A 9 -5.20 18.32 -14.19
CA CYS A 9 -6.65 18.09 -14.09
C CYS A 9 -7.36 18.89 -15.19
N PRO A 10 -8.17 18.27 -16.07
CA PRO A 10 -8.78 18.96 -17.21
C PRO A 10 -9.88 19.98 -16.82
N VAL A 11 -10.27 20.02 -15.54
CA VAL A 11 -11.32 20.89 -15.00
C VAL A 11 -10.74 21.90 -14.00
N MET A 12 -9.72 22.67 -14.42
CA MET A 12 -9.15 23.75 -13.59
C MET A 12 -10.11 24.94 -13.36
N SER A 13 -11.27 24.98 -14.04
CA SER A 13 -12.14 26.17 -14.11
C SER A 13 -13.43 26.12 -13.28
N GLY A 14 -13.54 25.20 -12.31
CA GLY A 14 -14.73 25.07 -11.44
C GLY A 14 -14.76 26.07 -10.27
N PRO A 15 -15.81 26.07 -9.43
CA PRO A 15 -15.92 26.95 -8.25
C PRO A 15 -14.80 26.76 -7.20
N ASN A 16 -13.98 25.72 -7.33
CA ASN A 16 -12.76 25.49 -6.54
C ASN A 16 -11.47 25.95 -7.25
N ALA A 17 -11.53 26.57 -8.43
CA ALA A 17 -10.36 27.06 -9.20
C ALA A 17 -9.50 28.06 -8.41
N GLN A 18 -10.11 28.78 -7.46
CA GLN A 18 -9.42 29.76 -6.61
C GLN A 18 -8.90 29.16 -5.29
N LYS A 19 -9.17 27.89 -5.00
CA LYS A 19 -8.52 27.20 -3.88
C LYS A 19 -7.21 26.64 -4.39
N ALA A 20 -6.09 27.07 -3.81
CA ALA A 20 -4.77 26.51 -4.08
C ALA A 20 -4.68 25.08 -3.52
N THR A 21 -5.32 24.13 -4.19
CA THR A 21 -5.29 22.70 -3.88
C THR A 21 -4.52 21.97 -4.98
N GLY A 22 -3.57 21.11 -4.59
CA GLY A 22 -2.76 20.30 -5.51
C GLY A 22 -1.61 21.06 -6.20
N SER A 23 -1.36 20.75 -7.48
CA SER A 23 -0.26 21.25 -8.33
C SER A 23 -0.24 22.77 -8.60
N THR A 24 -1.10 23.53 -7.90
CA THR A 24 -1.11 25.00 -7.85
C THR A 24 -0.25 25.57 -6.69
N ALA A 25 0.38 24.71 -5.89
CA ALA A 25 1.24 25.07 -4.77
C ALA A 25 2.54 25.79 -5.19
N ASN A 26 3.19 26.48 -4.24
CA ASN A 26 4.51 27.13 -4.41
C ASN A 26 5.55 26.27 -5.13
N GLN A 27 5.50 24.95 -4.96
CA GLN A 27 6.40 24.00 -5.59
C GLN A 27 6.27 23.93 -7.12
N HIS A 28 5.15 24.40 -7.69
CA HIS A 28 5.04 24.60 -9.14
C HIS A 28 5.96 25.73 -9.64
N TRP A 29 6.02 26.84 -8.89
CA TRP A 29 6.84 27.99 -9.21
C TRP A 29 8.30 27.80 -8.82
N TRP A 30 8.55 27.10 -7.71
CA TRP A 30 9.87 26.79 -7.19
C TRP A 30 10.02 25.27 -7.00
N PRO A 31 10.21 24.50 -8.10
CA PRO A 31 10.26 23.03 -8.04
C PRO A 31 11.42 22.48 -7.20
N ASN A 32 12.50 23.25 -7.07
CA ASN A 32 13.69 22.89 -6.29
C ASN A 32 13.70 23.49 -4.88
N GLN A 33 12.59 24.12 -4.43
CA GLN A 33 12.49 24.61 -3.06
C GLN A 33 12.44 23.45 -2.07
N LEU A 34 13.18 23.56 -0.97
CA LEU A 34 13.16 22.56 0.10
C LEU A 34 11.73 22.32 0.61
N ASN A 35 11.28 21.07 0.57
CA ASN A 35 9.95 20.68 1.05
C ASN A 35 9.99 20.29 2.53
N LEU A 36 9.42 21.13 3.40
CA LEU A 36 9.32 20.87 4.84
C LEU A 36 8.07 20.07 5.24
N LYS A 37 7.20 19.68 4.29
CA LYS A 37 5.96 18.94 4.59
C LYS A 37 6.22 17.58 5.22
N ILE A 38 7.29 16.91 4.79
CA ILE A 38 7.68 15.60 5.30
C ILE A 38 7.94 15.58 6.82
N LEU A 39 8.21 16.74 7.44
CA LEU A 39 8.53 16.84 8.87
C LEU A 39 7.30 16.85 9.79
N HIS A 40 6.10 16.99 9.23
CA HIS A 40 4.84 16.97 9.99
C HIS A 40 3.84 15.95 9.44
N GLN A 41 4.33 15.02 8.62
CA GLN A 41 3.54 13.94 8.09
C GLN A 41 3.07 13.01 9.22
N ASN A 42 1.86 12.49 9.11
CA ASN A 42 1.20 11.62 10.08
C ASN A 42 1.23 12.18 11.51
N SER A 43 1.05 13.50 11.63
CA SER A 43 0.98 14.17 12.93
C SER A 43 -0.26 13.74 13.75
N GLU A 44 -0.18 13.92 15.07
CA GLU A 44 -1.29 13.66 16.01
C GLU A 44 -2.58 14.43 15.69
N MET A 45 -2.51 15.51 14.90
CA MET A 45 -3.67 16.34 14.56
C MET A 45 -4.63 15.66 13.58
N ILE A 46 -4.14 14.73 12.77
CA ILE A 46 -4.96 14.01 11.78
C ILE A 46 -5.37 12.62 12.25
N ASP A 47 -4.80 12.14 13.36
CA ASP A 47 -5.09 10.84 13.93
C ASP A 47 -6.48 10.85 14.61
N PRO A 48 -7.46 10.08 14.11
CA PRO A 48 -8.81 10.01 14.69
C PRO A 48 -8.88 9.22 16.00
N MET A 49 -7.84 8.51 16.41
CA MET A 49 -7.83 7.67 17.61
C MET A 49 -7.67 8.49 18.89
N GLY A 50 -7.07 9.67 18.78
CA GLY A 50 -6.85 10.60 19.88
C GLY A 50 -5.64 10.23 20.76
N LYS A 51 -5.11 11.24 21.46
CA LYS A 51 -3.82 11.17 22.18
C LYS A 51 -3.70 10.09 23.26
N ALA A 52 -4.83 9.60 23.78
CA ALA A 52 -4.85 8.58 24.83
C ALA A 52 -4.82 7.15 24.26
N PHE A 53 -4.93 6.98 22.94
CA PHE A 53 -4.93 5.68 22.31
C PHE A 53 -3.54 5.04 22.37
N ASN A 54 -3.51 3.74 22.65
CA ASN A 54 -2.31 2.93 22.65
C ASN A 54 -2.63 1.62 21.92
N TYR A 55 -2.12 1.47 20.71
CA TYR A 55 -2.43 0.31 19.88
C TYR A 55 -1.90 -0.99 20.48
N ALA A 56 -0.70 -0.97 21.06
CA ALA A 56 -0.12 -2.16 21.67
C ALA A 56 -1.01 -2.73 22.80
N GLU A 57 -1.59 -1.86 23.63
CA GLU A 57 -2.52 -2.29 24.69
C GLU A 57 -3.87 -2.78 24.13
N GLU A 58 -4.42 -2.09 23.13
CA GLU A 58 -5.67 -2.50 22.47
C GLU A 58 -5.50 -3.85 21.74
N PHE A 59 -4.37 -4.06 21.05
CA PHE A 59 -4.02 -5.30 20.38
C PHE A 59 -3.81 -6.47 21.35
N LYS A 60 -3.15 -6.24 22.51
CA LYS A 60 -3.04 -7.28 23.55
C LYS A 60 -4.39 -7.74 24.09
N SER A 61 -5.40 -6.88 24.07
CA SER A 61 -6.76 -7.20 24.49
C SER A 61 -7.62 -7.88 23.42
N LEU A 62 -7.07 -8.08 22.22
CA LEU A 62 -7.75 -8.67 21.07
C LEU A 62 -7.81 -10.20 21.22
N ASP A 63 -8.98 -10.78 20.99
CA ASP A 63 -9.10 -12.23 20.81
C ASP A 63 -8.55 -12.63 19.43
N LEU A 64 -7.24 -12.84 19.36
CA LEU A 64 -6.54 -13.16 18.12
C LEU A 64 -7.00 -14.50 17.53
N ALA A 65 -7.42 -15.46 18.36
CA ALA A 65 -7.93 -16.73 17.89
C ALA A 65 -9.25 -16.55 17.14
N ALA A 66 -10.17 -15.74 17.69
CA ALA A 66 -11.41 -15.39 17.00
C ALA A 66 -11.14 -14.62 15.69
N VAL A 67 -10.18 -13.69 15.67
CA VAL A 67 -9.80 -12.96 14.45
C VAL A 67 -9.33 -13.94 13.36
N LYS A 68 -8.45 -14.88 13.71
CA LYS A 68 -7.97 -15.91 12.77
C LYS A 68 -9.13 -16.76 12.24
N GLN A 69 -10.05 -17.18 13.11
CA GLN A 69 -11.22 -17.97 12.71
C GLN A 69 -12.12 -17.21 11.73
N ASP A 70 -12.42 -15.94 12.01
CA ASP A 70 -13.22 -15.10 11.11
C ASP A 70 -12.53 -14.90 9.76
N ILE A 71 -11.22 -14.68 9.75
CA ILE A 71 -10.42 -14.56 8.53
C ILE A 71 -10.48 -15.85 7.71
N VAL A 72 -10.33 -17.01 8.34
CA VAL A 72 -10.39 -18.31 7.65
C VAL A 72 -11.80 -18.59 7.13
N ALA A 73 -12.85 -18.27 7.90
CA ALA A 73 -14.24 -18.42 7.45
C ALA A 73 -14.53 -17.56 6.21
N LEU A 74 -14.03 -16.31 6.20
CA LEU A 74 -14.16 -15.41 5.05
C LEU A 74 -13.52 -15.98 3.78
N MET A 75 -12.45 -16.79 3.88
CA MET A 75 -11.75 -17.28 2.69
C MET A 75 -12.64 -18.13 1.79
N THR A 76 -13.63 -18.84 2.35
CA THR A 76 -14.59 -19.66 1.59
C THR A 76 -15.97 -19.03 1.46
N ASP A 77 -16.17 -17.83 2.01
CA ASP A 77 -17.43 -17.07 1.91
C ASP A 77 -17.42 -16.19 0.65
N SER A 78 -17.56 -16.84 -0.51
CA SER A 78 -17.49 -16.17 -1.81
C SER A 78 -18.59 -15.12 -1.97
N GLN A 79 -18.19 -13.90 -2.35
CA GLN A 79 -19.07 -12.76 -2.58
C GLN A 79 -19.43 -12.61 -4.06
N GLU A 80 -20.69 -12.32 -4.38
CA GLU A 80 -21.15 -12.17 -5.78
C GLU A 80 -20.43 -11.05 -6.55
N TRP A 81 -20.07 -9.96 -5.87
CA TRP A 81 -19.39 -8.81 -6.48
C TRP A 81 -17.90 -9.05 -6.77
N TRP A 82 -17.33 -10.11 -6.19
CA TRP A 82 -15.97 -10.57 -6.48
C TRP A 82 -15.83 -12.06 -6.14
N PRO A 83 -16.31 -12.97 -7.00
CA PRO A 83 -16.33 -14.40 -6.69
C PRO A 83 -14.93 -14.96 -6.38
N ALA A 84 -14.86 -15.91 -5.45
CA ALA A 84 -13.60 -16.55 -5.09
C ALA A 84 -13.18 -17.56 -6.17
N ASP A 85 -11.97 -17.39 -6.70
CA ASP A 85 -11.36 -18.40 -7.57
C ASP A 85 -11.25 -19.73 -6.81
N TYR A 86 -11.71 -20.82 -7.44
CA TYR A 86 -11.78 -22.15 -6.82
C TYR A 86 -12.57 -22.21 -5.50
N GLY A 87 -13.43 -21.22 -5.23
CA GLY A 87 -14.17 -21.13 -3.98
C GLY A 87 -13.31 -20.75 -2.76
N HIS A 88 -12.09 -20.22 -2.96
CA HIS A 88 -11.19 -19.88 -1.86
C HIS A 88 -10.33 -18.62 -2.14
N TYR A 89 -10.48 -17.55 -1.35
CA TYR A 89 -9.71 -16.30 -1.48
C TYR A 89 -8.25 -16.38 -1.01
N GLY A 90 -7.81 -17.49 -0.43
CA GLY A 90 -6.47 -17.68 0.13
C GLY A 90 -5.33 -17.18 -0.77
N PRO A 91 -5.20 -17.65 -2.03
CA PRO A 91 -4.14 -17.18 -2.93
C PRO A 91 -4.18 -15.65 -3.16
N PHE A 92 -5.37 -15.07 -3.22
CA PHE A 92 -5.57 -13.63 -3.40
C PHE A 92 -5.12 -12.83 -2.17
N PHE A 93 -5.41 -13.33 -0.96
CA PHE A 93 -4.93 -12.72 0.27
C PHE A 93 -3.44 -12.88 0.50
N ILE A 94 -2.83 -13.99 0.05
CA ILE A 94 -1.36 -14.15 0.05
C ILE A 94 -0.73 -13.07 -0.83
N ARG A 95 -1.23 -12.87 -2.06
CA ARG A 95 -0.76 -11.79 -2.94
C ARG A 95 -0.90 -10.43 -2.26
N MET A 96 -2.04 -10.14 -1.62
CA MET A 96 -2.24 -8.86 -0.94
C MET A 96 -1.20 -8.63 0.18
N ALA A 97 -0.97 -9.63 1.04
CA ALA A 97 0.02 -9.53 2.11
C ALA A 97 1.44 -9.38 1.56
N TRP A 98 1.79 -10.15 0.53
CA TRP A 98 3.06 -10.06 -0.19
C TRP A 98 3.29 -8.67 -0.77
N HIS A 99 2.33 -8.12 -1.51
CA HIS A 99 2.45 -6.78 -2.11
C HIS A 99 2.51 -5.67 -1.04
N SER A 100 1.88 -5.87 0.12
CA SER A 100 1.96 -4.92 1.23
C SER A 100 3.38 -4.89 1.81
N ALA A 101 3.98 -6.05 2.05
CA ALA A 101 5.35 -6.16 2.58
C ALA A 101 6.43 -5.89 1.53
N GLY A 102 6.13 -6.14 0.25
CA GLY A 102 7.11 -6.26 -0.81
C GLY A 102 7.70 -4.94 -1.29
N THR A 103 7.15 -3.80 -0.88
CA THR A 103 7.67 -2.48 -1.25
C THR A 103 8.90 -2.07 -0.44
N TYR A 104 9.31 -2.87 0.54
CA TYR A 104 10.44 -2.59 1.43
C TYR A 104 11.78 -2.56 0.68
N ARG A 105 12.65 -1.61 1.05
CA ARG A 105 13.99 -1.45 0.48
C ARG A 105 15.03 -1.28 1.58
N ILE A 106 16.13 -2.04 1.49
CA ILE A 106 17.18 -2.06 2.52
C ILE A 106 18.02 -0.77 2.58
N HIS A 107 18.07 -0.01 1.49
CA HIS A 107 18.97 1.17 1.38
C HIS A 107 18.55 2.32 2.28
N ASP A 108 17.24 2.56 2.42
CA ASP A 108 16.69 3.62 3.26
C ASP A 108 15.66 3.14 4.28
N GLY A 109 15.37 1.83 4.30
CA GLY A 109 14.43 1.22 5.24
C GLY A 109 12.96 1.56 4.98
N ARG A 110 12.64 2.23 3.86
CA ARG A 110 11.29 2.68 3.52
C ARG A 110 10.48 1.60 2.81
N GLY A 111 9.16 1.79 2.79
CA GLY A 111 8.19 0.83 2.27
C GLY A 111 7.93 -0.30 3.26
N GLY A 112 7.33 -1.39 2.76
CA GLY A 112 6.88 -2.52 3.55
C GLY A 112 5.51 -2.33 4.18
N ALA A 113 5.13 -3.28 5.02
CA ALA A 113 3.76 -3.40 5.54
C ALA A 113 3.54 -2.71 6.90
N ALA A 114 4.50 -1.93 7.40
CA ALA A 114 4.52 -1.45 8.79
C ALA A 114 3.38 -0.48 9.14
N SER A 115 2.84 0.23 8.15
CA SER A 115 1.90 1.35 8.32
C SER A 115 0.55 1.15 7.61
N GLY A 116 0.38 0.02 6.90
CA GLY A 116 -0.84 -0.27 6.13
C GLY A 116 -1.05 0.65 4.92
N THR A 117 0.02 1.27 4.41
CA THR A 117 -0.03 2.31 3.36
C THR A 117 -0.47 1.83 1.98
N MET A 118 -0.55 0.51 1.76
CA MET A 118 -1.26 -0.06 0.60
C MET A 118 -2.70 0.47 0.45
N ARG A 119 -3.33 0.95 1.53
CA ARG A 119 -4.68 1.55 1.47
C ARG A 119 -4.71 2.98 0.92
N PHE A 120 -3.57 3.65 0.83
CA PHE A 120 -3.43 5.02 0.36
C PHE A 120 -2.72 5.11 -1.00
N ALA A 121 -2.83 6.28 -1.64
CA ALA A 121 -2.02 6.57 -2.80
C ALA A 121 -0.52 6.65 -2.42
N PRO A 122 0.41 6.35 -3.35
CA PRO A 122 0.15 5.85 -4.69
C PRO A 122 -0.13 4.33 -4.72
N LEU A 123 0.23 3.60 -3.66
CA LEU A 123 0.24 2.13 -3.63
C LEU A 123 -1.14 1.51 -3.91
N ASN A 124 -2.22 2.14 -3.46
CA ASN A 124 -3.58 1.65 -3.70
C ASN A 124 -3.98 1.62 -5.19
N SER A 125 -3.21 2.30 -6.05
CA SER A 125 -3.48 2.50 -7.48
C SER A 125 -2.30 2.10 -8.37
N TRP A 126 -1.24 1.49 -7.81
CA TRP A 126 -0.15 0.96 -8.62
C TRP A 126 -0.66 -0.14 -9.57
N PRO A 127 -0.13 -0.22 -10.81
CA PRO A 127 -0.50 -1.28 -11.76
C PRO A 127 -0.31 -2.70 -11.18
N ASP A 128 0.74 -2.93 -10.41
CA ASP A 128 0.99 -4.24 -9.82
C ASP A 128 0.05 -4.56 -8.65
N ASN A 129 -0.67 -3.56 -8.12
CA ASN A 129 -1.67 -3.73 -7.06
C ASN A 129 -3.11 -3.83 -7.59
N VAL A 130 -3.29 -4.05 -8.89
CA VAL A 130 -4.60 -4.22 -9.51
C VAL A 130 -5.44 -5.27 -8.78
N ASN A 131 -6.71 -4.93 -8.58
CA ASN A 131 -7.73 -5.67 -7.83
C ASN A 131 -7.47 -5.82 -6.32
N LEU A 132 -6.31 -5.44 -5.76
CA LEU A 132 -6.08 -5.55 -4.31
C LEU A 132 -6.96 -4.59 -3.49
N ASP A 133 -7.59 -3.61 -4.12
CA ASP A 133 -8.70 -2.85 -3.55
C ASP A 133 -9.87 -3.75 -3.14
N LYS A 134 -10.16 -4.79 -3.93
CA LYS A 134 -11.20 -5.79 -3.64
C LYS A 134 -10.77 -6.71 -2.50
N ALA A 135 -9.51 -7.14 -2.47
CA ALA A 135 -8.96 -7.92 -1.36
C ALA A 135 -9.12 -7.17 -0.02
N ARG A 136 -8.75 -5.88 0.02
CA ARG A 136 -8.94 -5.04 1.21
C ARG A 136 -10.43 -4.86 1.53
N ARG A 137 -11.29 -4.74 0.53
CA ARG A 137 -12.74 -4.60 0.72
C ARG A 137 -13.37 -5.86 1.31
N LEU A 138 -12.94 -7.06 0.90
CA LEU A 138 -13.39 -8.33 1.48
C LEU A 138 -13.09 -8.41 2.99
N LEU A 139 -11.97 -7.83 3.44
CA LEU A 139 -11.58 -7.81 4.85
C LEU A 139 -12.27 -6.74 5.70
N TRP A 140 -13.03 -5.83 5.09
CA TRP A 140 -13.70 -4.77 5.82
C TRP A 140 -14.62 -5.28 6.94
N PRO A 141 -15.45 -6.33 6.77
CA PRO A 141 -16.28 -6.86 7.86
C PRO A 141 -15.47 -7.33 9.07
N VAL A 142 -14.29 -7.93 8.85
CA VAL A 142 -13.35 -8.31 9.92
C VAL A 142 -12.84 -7.05 10.62
N LYS A 143 -12.35 -6.06 9.86
CA LYS A 143 -11.91 -4.78 10.43
C LYS A 143 -13.02 -4.07 11.21
N GLN A 144 -14.24 -4.11 10.71
CA GLN A 144 -15.41 -3.50 11.33
C GLN A 144 -15.75 -4.17 12.66
N LYS A 145 -15.70 -5.50 12.72
CA LYS A 145 -15.97 -6.29 13.93
C LYS A 145 -14.95 -6.03 15.04
N TYR A 146 -13.66 -5.96 14.70
CA TYR A 146 -12.58 -5.81 15.67
C TYR A 146 -12.15 -4.37 15.94
N GLY A 147 -12.63 -3.43 15.12
CA GLY A 147 -12.49 -1.99 15.35
C GLY A 147 -11.04 -1.54 15.53
N ARG A 148 -10.80 -0.65 16.49
CA ARG A 148 -9.48 -0.06 16.78
C ARG A 148 -8.47 -1.03 17.40
N LYS A 149 -8.90 -2.23 17.85
CA LYS A 149 -8.00 -3.25 18.41
C LYS A 149 -7.15 -3.97 17.38
N LEU A 150 -7.52 -3.85 16.11
CA LEU A 150 -6.84 -4.48 14.99
C LEU A 150 -6.61 -3.43 13.91
N SER A 151 -5.35 -3.06 13.68
CA SER A 151 -4.99 -2.13 12.60
C SER A 151 -5.18 -2.78 11.23
N TRP A 152 -5.33 -1.96 10.19
CA TRP A 152 -5.24 -2.45 8.82
C TRP A 152 -3.86 -3.03 8.51
N ALA A 153 -2.81 -2.39 9.01
CA ALA A 153 -1.44 -2.83 8.83
C ALA A 153 -1.23 -4.29 9.30
N ASP A 154 -1.70 -4.64 10.49
CA ASP A 154 -1.64 -6.01 10.99
C ASP A 154 -2.64 -6.94 10.30
N LEU A 155 -3.88 -6.51 10.07
CA LEU A 155 -4.91 -7.33 9.44
C LEU A 155 -4.48 -7.83 8.06
N ILE A 156 -3.89 -6.96 7.23
CA ILE A 156 -3.45 -7.32 5.87
C ILE A 156 -2.42 -8.45 5.91
N VAL A 157 -1.42 -8.34 6.77
CA VAL A 157 -0.34 -9.33 6.88
C VAL A 157 -0.83 -10.61 7.57
N LEU A 158 -1.60 -10.48 8.65
CA LEU A 158 -2.21 -11.61 9.36
C LEU A 158 -3.08 -12.45 8.43
N THR A 159 -3.84 -11.80 7.53
CA THR A 159 -4.68 -12.51 6.57
C THR A 159 -3.87 -13.39 5.63
N GLY A 160 -2.74 -12.90 5.11
CA GLY A 160 -1.84 -13.72 4.29
C GLY A 160 -1.28 -14.91 5.07
N ASN A 161 -0.97 -14.73 6.35
CA ASN A 161 -0.48 -15.79 7.22
C ASN A 161 -1.55 -16.87 7.47
N CYS A 162 -2.78 -16.44 7.79
CA CYS A 162 -3.93 -17.33 7.93
C CYS A 162 -4.25 -18.08 6.64
N ALA A 163 -4.04 -17.46 5.48
CA ALA A 163 -4.28 -18.07 4.18
C ALA A 163 -3.30 -19.21 3.88
N LEU A 164 -2.03 -19.03 4.24
CA LEU A 164 -1.04 -20.11 4.16
C LEU A 164 -1.41 -21.27 5.10
N GLU A 165 -1.76 -20.94 6.36
CA GLU A 165 -2.17 -21.92 7.37
C GLU A 165 -3.42 -22.71 6.94
N SER A 166 -4.45 -22.04 6.40
CA SER A 166 -5.70 -22.69 5.98
C SER A 166 -5.52 -23.62 4.77
N MET A 167 -4.51 -23.35 3.94
CA MET A 167 -4.16 -24.17 2.76
C MET A 167 -3.06 -25.20 3.05
N GLY A 168 -2.75 -25.46 4.33
CA GLY A 168 -1.90 -26.55 4.77
C GLY A 168 -0.41 -26.23 4.93
N LEU A 169 -0.02 -24.95 4.83
CA LEU A 169 1.34 -24.52 5.16
C LEU A 169 1.39 -23.95 6.59
N GLU A 170 2.01 -24.70 7.51
CA GLU A 170 2.31 -24.19 8.84
C GLU A 170 3.35 -23.06 8.75
N THR A 171 2.97 -21.87 9.23
CA THR A 171 3.86 -20.71 9.27
C THR A 171 4.70 -20.73 10.55
N PHE A 172 5.84 -20.04 10.54
CA PHE A 172 6.70 -19.95 11.73
C PHE A 172 6.02 -19.22 12.90
N GLY A 173 5.12 -18.29 12.60
CA GLY A 173 4.41 -17.48 13.57
C GLY A 173 4.04 -16.11 13.01
N PHE A 174 3.39 -15.31 13.85
CA PHE A 174 2.99 -13.94 13.51
C PHE A 174 3.19 -13.02 14.72
N ALA A 175 3.68 -11.82 14.46
CA ALA A 175 3.76 -10.74 15.44
C ALA A 175 2.96 -9.54 14.94
N GLY A 176 2.02 -9.06 15.77
CA GLY A 176 1.31 -7.80 15.55
C GLY A 176 2.04 -6.62 16.19
N GLY A 177 1.40 -5.45 16.19
CA GLY A 177 1.93 -4.20 16.73
C GLY A 177 2.20 -3.12 15.69
N ARG A 178 1.73 -3.31 14.43
CA ARG A 178 1.83 -2.29 13.38
C ARG A 178 0.70 -1.28 13.54
N GLU A 179 1.03 -0.02 13.79
CA GLU A 179 0.03 1.05 13.91
C GLU A 179 -0.39 1.56 12.53
N ASP A 180 -1.68 1.89 12.38
CA ASP A 180 -2.17 2.51 11.15
C ASP A 180 -1.71 3.97 11.06
N VAL A 181 -1.26 4.39 9.88
CA VAL A 181 -1.07 5.82 9.54
C VAL A 181 -2.32 6.40 8.91
N PHE A 182 -2.51 7.72 8.89
CA PHE A 182 -3.78 8.35 8.48
C PHE A 182 -3.69 9.24 7.24
N GLU A 183 -2.50 9.40 6.68
CA GLU A 183 -2.26 10.02 5.37
C GLU A 183 -1.19 9.25 4.59
N PRO A 184 -1.12 9.37 3.24
CA PRO A 184 -0.09 8.71 2.43
C PRO A 184 1.32 9.17 2.83
N GLU A 185 2.30 8.27 2.65
CA GLU A 185 3.72 8.58 2.83
C GLU A 185 4.29 9.29 1.58
N GLU A 186 4.33 10.62 1.61
CA GLU A 186 4.90 11.50 0.57
C GLU A 186 6.43 11.59 0.63
N ASP A 187 7.06 11.09 1.69
CA ASP A 187 8.50 11.15 1.92
C ASP A 187 9.27 9.96 1.31
N ILE A 188 8.58 9.06 0.60
CA ILE A 188 9.19 7.94 -0.12
C ILE A 188 9.45 8.31 -1.57
N TYR A 189 10.73 8.24 -1.97
CA TYR A 189 11.14 8.40 -3.36
C TYR A 189 10.99 7.07 -4.12
N TRP A 190 9.93 6.95 -4.93
CA TRP A 190 9.60 5.76 -5.73
C TRP A 190 10.26 5.71 -7.12
N GLY A 191 10.91 6.79 -7.53
CA GLY A 191 11.55 6.94 -8.85
C GLY A 191 11.20 8.28 -9.51
N PRO A 192 11.94 8.68 -10.55
CA PRO A 192 11.74 9.96 -11.24
C PRO A 192 10.63 9.92 -12.30
N GLU A 193 10.14 8.73 -12.67
CA GLU A 193 9.26 8.57 -13.83
C GLU A 193 7.92 9.27 -13.66
N THR A 194 7.43 9.84 -14.76
CA THR A 194 6.10 10.46 -14.82
C THR A 194 5.03 9.54 -15.41
N GLU A 195 5.40 8.33 -15.82
CA GLU A 195 4.52 7.33 -16.42
C GLU A 195 4.58 6.01 -15.65
N TRP A 196 3.43 5.35 -15.52
CA TRP A 196 3.38 4.01 -14.95
C TRP A 196 4.14 3.01 -15.82
N LEU A 197 4.86 2.08 -15.19
CA LEU A 197 5.70 1.07 -15.82
C LEU A 197 6.91 1.62 -16.59
N GLY A 198 7.21 2.93 -16.49
CA GLY A 198 8.46 3.50 -16.98
C GLY A 198 9.69 3.00 -16.21
N ASP A 199 10.86 3.07 -16.85
CA ASP A 199 12.14 2.56 -16.34
C ASP A 199 13.32 3.55 -16.46
N GLU A 200 13.07 4.86 -16.32
CA GLU A 200 14.10 5.92 -16.28
C GLU A 200 14.95 5.89 -14.97
N ARG A 201 15.41 4.70 -14.60
CA ARG A 201 16.03 4.36 -13.32
C ARG A 201 17.26 3.46 -13.45
N TYR A 202 17.76 3.29 -14.67
CA TYR A 202 18.97 2.52 -14.94
C TYR A 202 20.11 3.42 -15.41
N LYS A 203 21.34 3.06 -15.04
CA LYS A 203 22.58 3.65 -15.56
C LYS A 203 23.47 2.57 -16.16
N GLY A 204 24.28 2.96 -17.15
CA GLY A 204 25.26 2.08 -17.79
C GLY A 204 24.65 0.74 -18.24
N ASP A 205 25.31 -0.35 -17.87
CA ASP A 205 24.91 -1.72 -18.20
C ASP A 205 23.84 -2.26 -17.21
N ARG A 206 22.74 -1.52 -17.04
CA ARG A 206 21.57 -1.90 -16.23
C ARG A 206 21.81 -1.90 -14.71
N GLU A 207 22.61 -0.95 -14.22
CA GLU A 207 22.71 -0.67 -12.78
C GLU A 207 21.45 0.09 -12.33
N LEU A 208 20.70 -0.49 -11.38
CA LEU A 208 19.48 0.13 -10.85
C LEU A 208 19.83 1.29 -9.92
N ASP A 209 19.15 2.43 -10.09
CA ASP A 209 19.38 3.63 -9.30
C ASP A 209 19.02 3.42 -7.83
N ASN A 210 19.99 3.70 -6.95
CA ASN A 210 19.75 3.76 -5.51
C ASN A 210 18.76 4.90 -5.18
N PRO A 211 17.81 4.72 -4.23
CA PRO A 211 17.61 3.56 -3.37
C PRO A 211 16.49 2.61 -3.86
N LEU A 212 16.21 2.54 -5.16
CA LEU A 212 15.05 1.84 -5.71
C LEU A 212 15.16 0.32 -5.54
N GLY A 213 14.01 -0.35 -5.39
CA GLY A 213 13.91 -1.80 -5.22
C GLY A 213 13.10 -2.51 -6.29
N ALA A 214 12.64 -1.77 -7.31
CA ALA A 214 11.80 -2.29 -8.38
C ALA A 214 12.31 -1.82 -9.75
N VAL A 215 12.16 -2.67 -10.76
CA VAL A 215 12.69 -2.45 -12.12
C VAL A 215 11.91 -1.43 -12.94
N GLN A 216 10.67 -1.12 -12.56
CA GLN A 216 9.76 -0.19 -13.23
C GLN A 216 8.88 0.53 -12.20
N MET A 217 8.42 1.74 -12.53
CA MET A 217 7.51 2.50 -11.67
C MET A 217 6.17 1.78 -11.53
N GLY A 218 5.74 1.53 -10.29
CA GLY A 218 4.46 0.89 -10.03
C GLY A 218 4.48 -0.65 -10.00
N LEU A 219 5.66 -1.27 -10.10
CA LEU A 219 5.88 -2.69 -9.80
C LEU A 219 6.40 -2.89 -8.37
N ILE A 220 6.11 -4.06 -7.78
CA ILE A 220 6.69 -4.44 -6.48
C ILE A 220 8.17 -4.79 -6.65
N TYR A 221 8.53 -5.62 -7.64
CA TYR A 221 9.91 -6.03 -7.88
C TYR A 221 10.31 -6.02 -9.36
N VAL A 222 9.86 -7.03 -10.12
CA VAL A 222 10.28 -7.29 -11.50
C VAL A 222 9.09 -7.38 -12.43
N ASN A 223 9.34 -7.20 -13.72
CA ASN A 223 8.33 -7.38 -14.75
C ASN A 223 8.07 -8.89 -14.97
N PRO A 224 6.83 -9.38 -14.84
CA PRO A 224 6.51 -10.81 -15.00
C PRO A 224 6.74 -11.35 -16.41
N GLU A 225 6.79 -10.49 -17.43
CA GLU A 225 7.07 -10.85 -18.83
C GLU A 225 8.57 -10.81 -19.17
N GLY A 226 9.41 -10.51 -18.18
CA GLY A 226 10.85 -10.34 -18.34
C GLY A 226 11.26 -8.88 -18.57
N PRO A 227 12.58 -8.61 -18.65
CA PRO A 227 13.13 -7.26 -18.78
C PRO A 227 12.49 -6.44 -19.90
N ASN A 228 11.72 -5.41 -19.53
CA ASN A 228 11.04 -4.51 -20.46
C ASN A 228 10.05 -5.25 -21.38
N GLY A 229 9.42 -6.32 -20.88
CA GLY A 229 8.51 -7.17 -21.64
C GLY A 229 9.19 -8.20 -22.54
N ASN A 230 10.51 -8.39 -22.42
CA ASN A 230 11.26 -9.37 -23.21
C ASN A 230 11.45 -10.67 -22.42
N PRO A 231 10.95 -11.82 -22.92
CA PRO A 231 11.04 -13.11 -22.24
C PRO A 231 12.41 -13.77 -22.49
N SER A 232 13.47 -13.17 -21.95
CA SER A 232 14.88 -13.61 -22.09
C SER A 232 15.44 -14.26 -20.84
#